data_AF-A0A9D6DGI3-F1
#
_entry.id   AF-A0A9D6DGI3-F1
#
_cell.length_a   1.000
_cell.length_b   1.000
_cell.length_c   1.000
_cell.angle_alpha   90.00
_cell.angle_beta   90.00
_cell.angle_gamma   90.00
#
_symmetry.space_group_name_H-M   'P 1'
#
loop_
_entity.id
_entity.type
_entity.pdbx_description
1 polymer ?
#
loop_
_entity_poly.entity_id
_entity_poly.type
_entity_poly.pdbx_seq_one_letter_code
_entity_poly.pdbx_strand_id
1 'polypeptide(L)' 'MNYAAVLAGLPDAVIAVDADLRVVFWNAAAEVLMERSAR' A
#
# COMPACT_ATOMS: atom_id res chain seq x y z
N MET A 1 11.39 -14.04 1.78
CA MET A 1 11.57 -12.69 2.33
C MET A 1 10.19 -12.07 2.50
N ASN A 2 9.81 -11.63 3.70
CA ASN A 2 8.52 -10.98 3.95
C ASN A 2 8.66 -9.48 3.68
N TYR A 3 8.37 -9.04 2.46
CA TYR A 3 8.50 -7.64 2.06
C TYR A 3 7.37 -6.76 2.60
N ALA A 4 6.24 -7.35 3.03
CA ALA A 4 5.07 -6.60 3.48
C ALA A 4 5.37 -5.73 4.71
N ALA A 5 6.18 -6.22 5.65
CA ALA A 5 6.56 -5.45 6.83
C ALA A 5 7.39 -4.20 6.47
N VAL A 6 8.27 -4.30 5.47
CA VAL A 6 9.06 -3.17 4.99
C VAL A 6 8.16 -2.15 4.31
N LEU A 7 7.31 -2.60 3.38
CA LEU A 7 6.41 -1.71 2.63
C LEU A 7 5.37 -1.02 3.53
N ALA A 8 4.92 -1.70 4.59
CA ALA A 8 3.99 -1.13 5.57
C ALA A 8 4.63 -0.04 6.43
N GLY A 9 5.95 -0.11 6.66
CA GLY A 9 6.69 0.85 7.49
C GLY A 9 7.27 2.03 6.71
N LEU A 10 7.14 2.06 5.38
CA LEU A 10 7.65 3.18 4.59
C LEU A 10 6.88 4.47 4.89
N PRO A 11 7.57 5.61 5.04
CA PRO A 11 6.90 6.91 5.20
C PRO A 11 6.22 7.38 3.90
N ASP A 12 6.67 6.86 2.75
CA ASP A 12 6.09 7.15 1.45
C ASP A 12 4.84 6.31 1.17
N ALA A 13 3.90 6.88 0.41
CA ALA A 13 2.71 6.18 -0.05
C ALA A 13 3.08 5.03 -0.99
N VAL A 14 2.60 3.81 -0.68
CA VAL A 14 2.82 2.62 -1.49
C VAL A 14 1.49 1.94 -1.81
N ILE A 15 1.25 1.73 -3.10
CA ILE A 15 0.16 0.93 -3.63
C ILE A 15 0.78 -0.15 -4.53
N ALA A 16 0.50 -1.41 -4.26
CA ALA A 16 0.93 -2.52 -5.13
C ALA A 16 -0.28 -3.12 -5.84
N VAL A 17 -0.09 -3.51 -7.10
CA VAL A 17 -1.09 -4.18 -7.93
C VAL A 17 -0.59 -5.53 -8.42
N ASP A 18 -1.50 -6.47 -8.64
CA ASP A 18 -1.20 -7.73 -9.34
C ASP A 18 -1.18 -7.55 -10.87
N ALA A 19 -0.97 -8.65 -11.61
CA ALA A 19 -0.95 -8.65 -13.07
C ALA A 19 -2.29 -8.26 -13.72
N ASP A 20 -3.39 -8.39 -12.97
CA ASP A 20 -4.74 -8.01 -13.39
C ASP A 20 -5.10 -6.57 -12.93
N LEU A 21 -4.11 -5.79 -12.49
CA LEU A 21 -4.24 -4.42 -11.97
C LEU A 21 -5.12 -4.28 -10.73
N ARG A 22 -5.30 -5.37 -9.95
CA ARG A 22 -6.03 -5.30 -8.68
C ARG A 22 -5.09 -4.85 -7.58
N VAL A 23 -5.55 -3.91 -6.76
CA VAL A 23 -4.80 -3.48 -5.56
C VAL A 23 -4.66 -4.67 -4.61
N VAL A 24 -3.42 -5.06 -4.33
CA VAL A 24 -3.08 -6.15 -3.40
C VAL A 24 -2.40 -5.67 -2.13
N PHE A 25 -1.99 -4.40 -2.09
CA PHE A 25 -1.41 -3.77 -0.91
C PHE A 25 -1.61 -2.26 -0.96
N TRP A 26 -1.88 -1.66 0.20
CA TRP A 26 -2.06 -0.23 0.39
C TRP A 26 -1.61 0.12 1.81
N ASN A 27 -0.58 0.96 1.96
CA ASN A 27 -0.05 1.35 3.29
C ASN A 27 -0.76 2.58 3.88
N ALA A 28 -0.52 2.86 5.17
CA ALA A 28 -1.15 3.98 5.87
C ALA A 28 -0.84 5.35 5.23
N ALA A 29 0.37 5.56 4.73
CA ALA A 29 0.75 6.79 4.04
C ALA A 29 -0.08 7.03 2.76
N ALA A 30 -0.40 5.96 2.01
CA ALA A 30 -1.28 6.05 0.85
C ALA A 30 -2.74 6.38 1.23
N GLU A 31 -3.24 5.91 2.40
CA GLU A 31 -4.59 6.24 2.85
C GLU A 31 -4.73 7.73 3.16
N VAL A 32 -3.71 8.29 3.82
CA VAL A 32 -3.63 9.73 4.13
C VAL A 32 -3.60 10.56 2.85
N LEU A 33 -2.74 10.19 1.89
CA LEU A 33 -2.57 10.94 0.64
C LEU A 33 -3.85 10.98 -0.20
N MET A 34 -4.60 9.87 -0.22
CA MET A 34 -5.79 9.72 -1.06
C MET A 34 -7.09 10.11 -0.35
N GLU A 35 -7.02 10.47 0.94
CA GLU A 35 -8.18 10.71 1.81
C GLU A 35 -9.18 9.54 1.80
N ARG A 36 -8.69 8.32 1.58
CA ARG A 36 -9.50 7.10 1.43
C ARG A 36 -8.81 5.92 2.10
N SER A 37 -9.58 5.14 2.87
CA SER A 37 -9.09 3.89 3.43
C SER A 37 -9.28 2.73 2.45
N ALA A 38 -8.34 1.79 2.45
CA ALA A 38 -8.45 0.53 1.72
C ALA A 38 -9.27 -0.54 2.49
N ARG A 39 -9.78 -0.17 3.67
CA ARG A 39 -10.50 -1.04 4.60
C ARG A 39 -12.02 -0.99 4.45
#